data_AF-A0A9P8KFQ0-F1
#
_entry.id   AF-A0A9P8KFQ0-F1
#
_cell.length_a   1.000
_cell.length_b   1.000
_cell.length_c   1.000
_cell.angle_alpha   90.00
_cell.angle_beta   90.00
_cell.angle_gamma   90.00
#
_symmetry.space_group_name_H-M   'P 1'
#
loop_
_entity.id
_entity.type
_entity.pdbx_description
1 polymer ?
#
loop_
_entity_poly.entity_id
_entity_poly.type
_entity_poly.pdbx_seq_one_letter_code
_entity_poly.pdbx_strand_id
1 'polypeptide(L)'
;MASTAPPAEIDYSLNNPDTLTKYKTAAQISQKVLEAVTGWCTEGAKIVEICEKGDKLLEEEIAKVYKGKKIAKGVAHPTTVSPSAFVTPYTPLKSDAEEAAVELKAAECIKIQLGAQIDGFASIVCDSIIVPSSEANANGELEGRQADLVLATYYANELLLRTMLPSGLLASGSEEEIAKARAQKPYTQGKITQLLEKLVKSYDCNLVENTTCWQFERNEIEGKKKIILAPGEGVRGDGLPEVGEAWGVEMGVSLGTGKVKSLGNRATLHRRTTTTYGLKRPSSRATLSEVVKKFGTFPFSIRQLEDERAGKVGVVECVRGGVLRQYEVIGDKDNEAVCRLFTTVAVTKNGITRFSAPPTPDLSKFKTDKKITDEEILKILEQPLAKESKNKNKKKKSATKQAETTEA
;
A
#
# COMPACT_ATOMS: atom_id res chain seq x y z
N MET A 1 0.66 52.07 -7.47
CA MET A 1 1.12 50.74 -7.06
C MET A 1 -0.03 49.77 -7.30
N ALA A 2 0.07 48.91 -8.31
CA ALA A 2 -0.95 47.90 -8.56
C ALA A 2 -0.83 46.81 -7.49
N SER A 3 -1.84 46.71 -6.62
CA SER A 3 -1.98 45.61 -5.67
C SER A 3 -2.22 44.33 -6.46
N THR A 4 -1.17 43.52 -6.64
CA THR A 4 -1.33 42.15 -7.14
C THR A 4 -1.99 41.35 -6.03
N ALA A 5 -3.24 40.92 -6.24
CA ALA A 5 -3.90 39.99 -5.36
C ALA A 5 -2.98 38.77 -5.11
N PRO A 6 -2.92 38.23 -3.87
CA PRO A 6 -2.16 37.03 -3.62
C PRO A 6 -2.64 35.92 -4.56
N PRO A 7 -1.73 35.09 -5.09
CA PRO A 7 -2.13 33.98 -5.96
C PRO A 7 -3.16 33.13 -5.23
N ALA A 8 -4.27 32.81 -5.92
CA ALA A 8 -5.32 31.99 -5.35
C ALA A 8 -4.72 30.69 -4.80
N GLU A 9 -5.05 30.36 -3.56
CA GLU A 9 -4.61 29.12 -2.92
C GLU A 9 -5.12 27.93 -3.75
N ILE A 10 -4.21 27.07 -4.19
CA ILE A 10 -4.56 25.92 -5.03
C ILE A 10 -5.21 24.86 -4.13
N ASP A 11 -6.47 24.52 -4.40
CA ASP A 11 -7.16 23.43 -3.71
C ASP A 11 -6.55 22.08 -4.10
N TYR A 12 -5.84 21.46 -3.16
CA TYR A 12 -5.24 20.13 -3.31
C TYR A 12 -6.09 19.01 -2.68
N SER A 13 -7.33 19.30 -2.29
CA SER A 13 -8.23 18.29 -1.71
C SER A 13 -8.70 17.26 -2.75
N LEU A 14 -9.27 16.16 -2.28
CA LEU A 14 -9.92 15.16 -3.14
C LEU A 14 -11.22 15.67 -3.80
N ASN A 15 -11.72 16.86 -3.45
CA ASN A 15 -12.84 17.48 -4.18
C ASN A 15 -12.37 18.10 -5.51
N ASN A 16 -11.07 18.37 -5.66
CA ASN A 16 -10.50 18.84 -6.91
C ASN A 16 -10.33 17.67 -7.91
N PRO A 17 -10.98 17.70 -9.08
CA PRO A 17 -10.82 16.68 -10.12
C PRO A 17 -9.37 16.49 -10.61
N ASP A 18 -8.55 17.55 -10.59
CA ASP A 18 -7.13 17.48 -10.97
C ASP A 18 -6.33 16.65 -9.96
N THR A 19 -6.54 16.86 -8.66
CA THR A 19 -5.97 16.03 -7.59
C THR A 19 -6.32 14.56 -7.77
N LEU A 20 -7.62 14.26 -7.99
CA LEU A 20 -8.08 12.89 -8.23
C LEU A 20 -7.43 12.27 -9.47
N THR A 21 -7.25 13.06 -10.52
CA THR A 21 -6.61 12.60 -11.77
C THR A 21 -5.13 12.28 -11.54
N LYS A 22 -4.42 13.08 -10.74
CA LYS A 22 -3.03 12.84 -10.38
C LYS A 22 -2.86 11.57 -9.54
N TYR A 23 -3.69 11.37 -8.52
CA TYR A 23 -3.73 10.10 -7.76
C TYR A 23 -4.01 8.89 -8.66
N LYS A 24 -5.02 8.98 -9.54
CA LYS A 24 -5.35 7.90 -10.48
C LYS A 24 -4.20 7.60 -11.44
N THR A 25 -3.52 8.63 -11.94
CA THR A 25 -2.36 8.45 -12.83
C THR A 25 -1.21 7.76 -12.09
N ALA A 26 -0.89 8.20 -10.88
CA ALA A 26 0.10 7.53 -10.03
C ALA A 26 -0.28 6.06 -9.79
N ALA A 27 -1.54 5.79 -9.47
CA ALA A 27 -2.03 4.44 -9.20
C ALA A 27 -2.02 3.51 -10.41
N GLN A 28 -2.32 4.03 -11.60
CA GLN A 28 -2.21 3.26 -12.85
C GLN A 28 -0.77 2.83 -13.12
N ILE A 29 0.19 3.74 -12.90
CA ILE A 29 1.61 3.42 -13.03
C ILE A 29 2.00 2.36 -11.99
N SER A 30 1.68 2.59 -10.71
CA SER A 30 2.03 1.67 -9.63
C SER A 30 1.49 0.26 -9.86
N GLN A 31 0.22 0.11 -10.27
CA GLN A 31 -0.37 -1.22 -10.53
C GLN A 31 0.24 -1.88 -11.77
N LYS A 32 0.51 -1.11 -12.83
CA LYS A 32 1.15 -1.64 -14.04
C LYS A 32 2.56 -2.16 -13.75
N VAL A 33 3.34 -1.44 -12.95
CA VAL A 33 4.70 -1.90 -12.58
C VAL A 33 4.63 -3.07 -11.61
N LEU A 34 3.70 -3.07 -10.65
CA LEU A 34 3.47 -4.20 -9.76
C LEU A 34 3.20 -5.48 -10.57
N GLU A 35 2.29 -5.44 -11.55
CA GLU A 35 1.98 -6.58 -12.42
C GLU A 35 3.22 -7.10 -13.16
N ALA A 36 4.02 -6.20 -13.72
CA ALA A 36 5.26 -6.57 -14.42
C ALA A 36 6.29 -7.20 -13.47
N VAL A 37 6.50 -6.60 -12.29
CA VAL A 37 7.44 -7.10 -11.28
C VAL A 37 7.01 -8.46 -10.75
N THR A 38 5.71 -8.66 -10.48
CA THR A 38 5.12 -9.95 -10.13
C THR A 38 5.44 -11.02 -11.17
N GLY A 39 5.34 -10.69 -12.46
CA GLY A 39 5.69 -11.60 -13.56
C GLY A 39 7.18 -11.98 -13.63
N TRP A 40 8.08 -11.24 -12.96
CA TRP A 40 9.52 -11.55 -12.89
C TRP A 40 9.91 -12.35 -11.66
N CYS A 41 9.03 -12.43 -10.66
CA CYS A 41 9.26 -13.15 -9.41
C CYS A 41 9.11 -14.66 -9.59
N THR A 42 10.16 -15.28 -10.13
CA THR A 42 10.29 -16.72 -10.37
C THR A 42 11.40 -17.32 -9.51
N GLU A 43 11.37 -18.63 -9.30
CA GLU A 43 12.43 -19.35 -8.57
C GLU A 43 13.83 -19.04 -9.15
N GLY A 44 14.81 -18.81 -8.28
CA GLY A 44 16.19 -18.50 -8.66
C GLY A 44 16.40 -17.05 -9.13
N ALA A 45 15.34 -16.26 -9.29
CA ALA A 45 15.49 -14.85 -9.66
C ALA A 45 16.09 -14.06 -8.49
N LYS A 46 17.12 -13.26 -8.78
CA LYS A 46 17.79 -12.43 -7.77
C LYS A 46 16.97 -11.22 -7.39
N ILE A 47 16.77 -11.02 -6.10
CA ILE A 47 15.97 -9.92 -5.54
C ILE A 47 16.49 -8.56 -6.01
N VAL A 48 17.82 -8.35 -5.96
CA VAL A 48 18.44 -7.08 -6.36
C VAL A 48 18.12 -6.75 -7.83
N GLU A 49 18.20 -7.73 -8.73
CA GLU A 49 17.94 -7.52 -10.16
C GLU A 49 16.47 -7.22 -10.45
N ILE A 50 15.55 -7.88 -9.75
CA ILE A 50 14.11 -7.60 -9.86
C ILE A 50 13.83 -6.15 -9.42
N CYS A 51 14.40 -5.74 -8.28
CA CYS A 51 14.19 -4.38 -7.76
C CYS A 51 14.70 -3.32 -8.74
N GLU A 52 15.85 -3.53 -9.37
CA GLU A 52 16.41 -2.60 -10.35
C GLU A 52 15.58 -2.52 -11.63
N LYS A 53 15.14 -3.66 -12.15
CA LYS A 53 14.24 -3.70 -13.31
C LYS A 53 12.94 -2.98 -13.00
N GLY A 54 12.39 -3.14 -11.80
CA GLY A 54 11.16 -2.46 -11.36
C GLY A 54 11.34 -0.96 -11.22
N ASP A 55 12.44 -0.50 -10.62
CA ASP A 55 12.76 0.92 -10.49
C ASP A 55 12.92 1.59 -11.85
N LYS A 56 13.62 0.93 -12.77
CA LYS A 56 13.76 1.41 -14.15
C LYS A 56 12.40 1.50 -14.84
N LEU A 57 11.55 0.49 -14.70
CA LEU A 57 10.22 0.50 -15.30
C LEU A 57 9.32 1.59 -14.69
N LEU A 58 9.40 1.85 -13.38
CA LEU A 58 8.76 2.98 -12.73
C LEU A 58 9.19 4.30 -13.38
N GLU A 59 10.49 4.55 -13.47
CA GLU A 59 11.04 5.77 -14.07
C GLU A 59 10.56 5.96 -15.52
N GLU A 60 10.57 4.89 -16.32
CA GLU A 60 10.08 4.89 -17.70
C GLU A 60 8.58 5.20 -17.82
N GLU A 61 7.72 4.60 -16.99
CA GLU A 61 6.27 4.85 -17.00
C GLU A 61 5.94 6.26 -16.50
N ILE A 62 6.63 6.73 -15.45
CA ILE A 62 6.50 8.11 -14.95
C ILE A 62 6.92 9.13 -16.03
N ALA A 63 7.95 8.84 -16.81
CA ALA A 63 8.40 9.72 -17.90
C ALA A 63 7.34 9.88 -19.01
N LYS A 64 6.44 8.90 -19.19
CA LYS A 64 5.40 8.90 -20.25
C LYS A 64 4.26 9.91 -20.00
N VAL A 65 3.96 10.22 -18.75
CA VAL A 65 2.82 11.08 -18.37
C VAL A 65 3.24 12.54 -18.14
N TYR A 66 2.32 13.50 -18.29
CA TYR A 66 2.55 14.94 -18.05
C TYR A 66 3.80 15.53 -18.76
N LYS A 67 4.15 15.04 -19.96
CA LYS A 67 5.28 15.55 -20.75
C LYS A 67 5.11 17.03 -21.08
N GLY A 68 6.21 17.78 -21.05
CA GLY A 68 6.23 19.23 -21.34
C GLY A 68 5.58 20.11 -20.27
N LYS A 69 4.99 19.53 -19.22
CA LYS A 69 4.41 20.28 -18.09
C LYS A 69 5.42 20.36 -16.96
N LYS A 70 5.48 21.52 -16.28
CA LYS A 70 6.29 21.73 -15.07
C LYS A 70 5.61 21.13 -13.84
N ILE A 71 5.40 19.82 -13.85
CA ILE A 71 4.79 19.05 -12.76
C ILE A 71 5.84 18.11 -12.18
N ALA A 72 6.07 18.19 -10.88
CA ALA A 72 6.94 17.26 -10.18
C ALA A 72 6.36 15.84 -10.27
N LYS A 73 7.20 14.84 -10.51
CA LYS A 73 6.78 13.44 -10.63
C LYS A 73 7.97 12.54 -10.37
N GLY A 74 7.74 11.33 -9.88
CA GLY A 74 8.81 10.44 -9.48
C GLY A 74 8.32 9.22 -8.73
N VAL A 75 9.26 8.50 -8.14
CA VAL A 75 9.01 7.33 -7.32
C VAL A 75 8.45 7.78 -5.97
N ALA A 76 7.34 7.19 -5.54
CA ALA A 76 6.77 7.37 -4.20
C ALA A 76 7.27 6.31 -3.21
N HIS A 77 7.61 5.13 -3.71
CA HIS A 77 8.22 4.06 -2.94
C HIS A 77 9.08 3.21 -3.89
N PRO A 78 10.34 2.91 -3.54
CA PRO A 78 11.21 2.09 -4.39
C PRO A 78 10.59 0.72 -4.62
N THR A 79 11.03 0.05 -5.68
CA THR A 79 10.75 -1.36 -5.87
C THR A 79 11.46 -2.15 -4.78
N THR A 80 10.68 -2.98 -4.11
CA THR A 80 11.12 -3.85 -3.03
C THR A 80 10.53 -5.23 -3.25
N VAL A 81 11.32 -6.26 -2.95
CA VAL A 81 10.89 -7.66 -2.97
C VAL A 81 11.41 -8.29 -1.68
N SER A 82 10.49 -8.67 -0.81
CA SER A 82 10.80 -9.04 0.57
C SER A 82 10.59 -10.55 0.78
N PRO A 83 11.64 -11.30 1.19
CA PRO A 83 11.55 -12.73 1.51
C PRO A 83 10.54 -13.02 2.62
N SER A 84 10.24 -14.30 2.85
CA SER A 84 9.08 -14.72 3.62
C SER A 84 8.93 -14.13 5.01
N ALA A 85 9.99 -14.16 5.82
CA ALA A 85 9.96 -13.60 7.17
C ALA A 85 10.14 -12.08 7.22
N PHE A 86 10.52 -11.42 6.12
CA PHE A 86 10.81 -9.98 6.12
C PHE A 86 9.51 -9.18 6.22
N VAL A 87 9.48 -8.21 7.13
CA VAL A 87 8.38 -7.26 7.29
C VAL A 87 8.72 -5.94 6.60
N THR A 88 9.90 -5.38 6.88
CA THR A 88 10.39 -4.17 6.19
C THR A 88 10.52 -4.43 4.69
N PRO A 89 10.02 -3.53 3.81
CA PRO A 89 10.23 -3.63 2.39
C PRO A 89 11.72 -3.75 2.03
N TYR A 90 12.13 -4.90 1.48
CA TYR A 90 13.53 -5.24 1.27
C TYR A 90 14.03 -4.85 -0.12
N THR A 91 15.18 -4.19 -0.18
CA THR A 91 15.69 -3.57 -1.41
C THR A 91 17.22 -3.45 -1.33
N PRO A 92 17.95 -4.57 -1.45
CA PRO A 92 19.38 -4.65 -1.13
C PRO A 92 20.25 -3.83 -2.09
N LEU A 93 21.50 -3.58 -1.66
CA LEU A 93 22.54 -2.97 -2.47
C LEU A 93 23.20 -4.01 -3.39
N LYS A 94 23.71 -3.56 -4.54
CA LYS A 94 24.54 -4.39 -5.42
C LYS A 94 25.89 -4.70 -4.81
N SER A 95 26.47 -3.72 -4.11
CA SER A 95 27.82 -3.82 -3.56
C SER A 95 27.93 -4.68 -2.30
N ASP A 96 26.80 -5.06 -1.69
CA ASP A 96 26.77 -5.97 -0.55
C ASP A 96 26.54 -7.40 -1.08
N ALA A 97 27.64 -8.10 -1.39
CA ALA A 97 27.64 -9.33 -2.20
C ALA A 97 26.72 -10.46 -1.68
N GLU A 98 26.64 -10.65 -0.36
CA GLU A 98 25.78 -11.67 0.25
C GLU A 98 24.30 -11.34 0.06
N GLU A 99 23.90 -10.09 0.29
CA GLU A 99 22.52 -9.62 0.13
C GLU A 99 22.11 -9.54 -1.36
N ALA A 100 23.05 -9.16 -2.23
CA ALA A 100 22.84 -9.13 -3.68
C ALA A 100 22.67 -10.53 -4.30
N ALA A 101 23.20 -11.57 -3.64
CA ALA A 101 23.09 -12.96 -4.08
C ALA A 101 21.79 -13.64 -3.64
N VAL A 102 20.92 -12.98 -2.87
CA VAL A 102 19.66 -13.58 -2.41
C VAL A 102 18.71 -13.79 -3.59
N GLU A 103 18.33 -15.04 -3.76
CA GLU A 103 17.42 -15.53 -4.79
C GLU A 103 16.07 -15.92 -4.19
N LEU A 104 15.01 -15.77 -5.00
CA LEU A 104 13.67 -16.21 -4.65
C LEU A 104 13.59 -17.74 -4.64
N LYS A 105 12.92 -18.29 -3.63
CA LYS A 105 12.73 -19.74 -3.52
C LYS A 105 11.37 -20.16 -4.05
N ALA A 106 11.28 -21.35 -4.64
CA ALA A 106 10.00 -21.96 -4.99
C ALA A 106 9.05 -21.98 -3.79
N ALA A 107 7.76 -21.71 -4.06
CA ALA A 107 6.69 -21.69 -3.06
C ALA A 107 6.89 -20.70 -1.89
N GLU A 108 7.82 -19.76 -1.99
CA GLU A 108 8.04 -18.75 -0.97
C GLU A 108 6.94 -17.67 -1.01
N CYS A 109 6.39 -17.29 0.15
CA CYS A 109 5.53 -16.11 0.24
C CYS A 109 6.38 -14.84 0.25
N ILE A 110 6.34 -14.05 -0.82
CA ILE A 110 7.14 -12.84 -0.97
C ILE A 110 6.24 -11.61 -1.02
N LYS A 111 6.75 -10.45 -0.57
CA LYS A 111 6.03 -9.16 -0.66
C LYS A 111 6.68 -8.28 -1.70
N ILE A 112 5.88 -7.75 -2.62
CA ILE A 112 6.32 -6.80 -3.65
C ILE A 112 5.65 -5.46 -3.34
N GLN A 113 6.45 -4.44 -3.00
CA GLN A 113 5.93 -3.10 -2.68
C GLN A 113 6.65 -2.02 -3.47
N LEU A 114 5.89 -1.12 -4.08
CA LEU A 114 6.39 -0.03 -4.91
C LEU A 114 5.34 1.07 -5.10
N GLY A 115 5.73 2.22 -5.65
CA GLY A 115 4.77 3.28 -5.94
C GLY A 115 5.32 4.46 -6.73
N ALA A 116 4.42 5.16 -7.43
CA ALA A 116 4.68 6.41 -8.14
C ALA A 116 3.99 7.60 -7.45
N GLN A 117 4.47 8.82 -7.73
CA GLN A 117 3.80 10.07 -7.37
C GLN A 117 3.72 11.03 -8.55
N ILE A 118 2.64 11.81 -8.59
CA ILE A 118 2.43 12.91 -9.53
C ILE A 118 2.05 14.15 -8.73
N ASP A 119 2.83 15.22 -8.87
CA ASP A 119 2.70 16.50 -8.19
C ASP A 119 2.67 16.39 -6.65
N GLY A 120 3.35 15.38 -6.11
CA GLY A 120 3.33 15.07 -4.68
C GLY A 120 2.17 14.18 -4.25
N PHE A 121 1.26 13.78 -5.13
CA PHE A 121 0.21 12.81 -4.81
C PHE A 121 0.68 11.39 -5.11
N ALA A 122 0.91 10.63 -4.06
CA ALA A 122 1.48 9.29 -4.14
C ALA A 122 0.43 8.19 -4.19
N SER A 123 0.77 7.10 -4.87
CA SER A 123 0.05 5.84 -4.80
C SER A 123 1.05 4.72 -4.61
N ILE A 124 1.05 4.12 -3.42
CA ILE A 124 1.84 2.96 -3.05
C ILE A 124 0.95 1.72 -3.12
N VAL A 125 1.50 0.61 -3.58
CA VAL A 125 0.81 -0.68 -3.63
C VAL A 125 1.75 -1.78 -3.16
N CYS A 126 1.22 -2.75 -2.43
CA CYS A 126 1.92 -3.96 -2.03
C CYS A 126 1.02 -5.16 -2.27
N ASP A 127 1.58 -6.18 -2.90
CA ASP A 127 0.98 -7.50 -3.02
C ASP A 127 1.88 -8.55 -2.40
N SER A 128 1.28 -9.63 -1.91
CA SER A 128 1.99 -10.83 -1.52
C SER A 128 1.63 -11.96 -2.46
N ILE A 129 2.65 -12.55 -3.08
CA ILE A 129 2.46 -13.71 -3.95
C ILE A 129 3.20 -14.91 -3.36
N ILE A 130 2.77 -16.10 -3.75
CA ILE A 130 3.56 -17.30 -3.55
C ILE A 130 4.35 -17.53 -4.84
N VAL A 131 5.68 -17.60 -4.75
CA VAL A 131 6.55 -17.84 -5.91
C VAL A 131 6.10 -19.13 -6.60
N PRO A 132 5.87 -19.11 -7.92
CA PRO A 132 5.41 -20.29 -8.65
C PRO A 132 6.34 -21.49 -8.45
N SER A 133 5.74 -22.67 -8.28
CA SER A 133 6.37 -23.97 -8.10
C SER A 133 5.50 -25.03 -8.75
N SER A 134 6.08 -25.80 -9.68
CA SER A 134 5.37 -26.92 -10.31
C SER A 134 5.01 -28.05 -9.35
N GLU A 135 5.67 -28.12 -8.19
CA GLU A 135 5.48 -29.19 -7.21
C GLU A 135 4.53 -28.79 -6.09
N ALA A 136 4.65 -27.55 -5.58
CA ALA A 136 3.95 -27.14 -4.36
C ALA A 136 2.69 -26.28 -4.60
N ASN A 137 2.55 -25.60 -5.74
CA ASN A 137 1.40 -24.74 -6.04
C ASN A 137 1.04 -24.70 -7.53
N ALA A 138 1.07 -25.88 -8.16
CA ALA A 138 0.70 -26.06 -9.56
C ALA A 138 -0.67 -25.41 -9.87
N ASN A 139 -0.76 -24.66 -10.97
CA ASN A 139 -1.94 -23.90 -11.40
C ASN A 139 -2.41 -22.77 -10.45
N GLY A 140 -1.59 -22.44 -9.45
CA GLY A 140 -1.87 -21.38 -8.47
C GLY A 140 -2.84 -21.80 -7.37
N GLU A 141 -3.11 -23.10 -7.22
CA GLU A 141 -3.83 -23.62 -6.06
C GLU A 141 -2.92 -23.60 -4.83
N LEU A 142 -3.46 -23.18 -3.69
CA LEU A 142 -2.77 -23.11 -2.41
C LEU A 142 -3.57 -23.85 -1.36
N GLU A 143 -2.88 -24.62 -0.52
CA GLU A 143 -3.48 -25.44 0.52
C GLU A 143 -2.82 -25.17 1.89
N GLY A 144 -3.47 -25.63 2.95
CA GLY A 144 -2.91 -25.62 4.31
C GLY A 144 -2.55 -24.22 4.80
N ARG A 145 -1.39 -24.11 5.48
CA ARG A 145 -1.00 -22.88 6.18
C ARG A 145 -0.74 -21.69 5.26
N GLN A 146 -0.30 -21.90 4.03
CA GLN A 146 -0.11 -20.81 3.08
C GLN A 146 -1.46 -20.25 2.61
N ALA A 147 -2.45 -21.13 2.38
CA ALA A 147 -3.82 -20.70 2.08
C ALA A 147 -4.42 -19.91 3.25
N ASP A 148 -4.25 -20.41 4.48
CA ASP A 148 -4.67 -19.72 5.70
C ASP A 148 -4.08 -18.31 5.80
N LEU A 149 -2.77 -18.17 5.58
CA LEU A 149 -2.06 -16.89 5.65
C LEU A 149 -2.60 -15.87 4.65
N VAL A 150 -2.75 -16.29 3.39
CA VAL A 150 -3.22 -15.39 2.32
C VAL A 150 -4.68 -14.99 2.55
N LEU A 151 -5.55 -15.94 2.89
CA LEU A 151 -6.97 -15.67 3.17
C LEU A 151 -7.13 -14.79 4.43
N ALA A 152 -6.38 -15.05 5.50
CA ALA A 152 -6.38 -14.23 6.69
C ALA A 152 -6.02 -12.77 6.37
N THR A 153 -4.95 -12.56 5.60
CA THR A 153 -4.51 -11.22 5.17
C THR A 153 -5.56 -10.54 4.30
N TYR A 154 -6.13 -11.26 3.33
CA TYR A 154 -7.16 -10.75 2.43
C TYR A 154 -8.39 -10.28 3.21
N TYR A 155 -8.97 -11.16 4.04
CA TYR A 155 -10.18 -10.83 4.79
C TYR A 155 -9.92 -9.79 5.89
N ALA A 156 -8.73 -9.80 6.52
CA ALA A 156 -8.33 -8.75 7.45
C ALA A 156 -8.27 -7.38 6.76
N ASN A 157 -7.73 -7.30 5.55
CA ASN A 157 -7.73 -6.06 4.76
C ASN A 157 -9.15 -5.62 4.39
N GLU A 158 -10.02 -6.55 3.95
CA GLU A 158 -11.42 -6.25 3.66
C GLU A 158 -12.21 -5.75 4.88
N LEU A 159 -11.95 -6.33 6.06
CA LEU A 159 -12.52 -5.90 7.33
C LEU A 159 -11.99 -4.52 7.73
N LEU A 160 -10.67 -4.31 7.65
CA LEU A 160 -10.04 -3.04 7.99
C LEU A 160 -10.64 -1.90 7.17
N LEU A 161 -10.71 -2.05 5.84
CA LEU A 161 -11.29 -1.05 4.95
C LEU A 161 -12.72 -0.67 5.34
N ARG A 162 -13.55 -1.61 5.81
CA ARG A 162 -14.93 -1.33 6.25
C ARG A 162 -14.97 -0.64 7.60
N THR A 163 -14.11 -1.05 8.54
CA THR A 163 -14.03 -0.40 9.86
C THR A 163 -13.43 1.02 9.79
N MET A 164 -12.74 1.34 8.70
CA MET A 164 -12.22 2.68 8.38
C MET A 164 -13.27 3.64 7.83
N LEU A 165 -14.47 3.16 7.45
CA LEU A 165 -15.53 4.03 6.94
C LEU A 165 -16.06 4.96 8.04
N PRO A 166 -16.21 6.26 7.76
CA PRO A 166 -16.93 7.15 8.66
C PRO A 166 -18.35 6.64 8.97
N SER A 167 -18.74 6.65 10.24
CA SER A 167 -20.02 6.11 10.70
C SER A 167 -21.22 6.68 9.94
N GLY A 168 -22.11 5.80 9.51
CA GLY A 168 -23.32 6.17 8.79
C GLY A 168 -23.11 6.77 7.40
N LEU A 169 -21.88 6.82 6.87
CA LEU A 169 -21.58 7.38 5.55
C LEU A 169 -22.32 6.66 4.41
N LEU A 170 -22.42 5.34 4.53
CA LEU A 170 -23.08 4.46 3.57
C LEU A 170 -24.45 3.98 4.05
N ALA A 171 -24.98 4.52 5.14
CA ALA A 171 -26.29 4.14 5.65
C ALA A 171 -27.38 4.36 4.60
N SER A 172 -28.25 3.35 4.46
CA SER A 172 -29.41 3.33 3.57
C SER A 172 -30.59 2.73 4.33
N GLY A 173 -31.81 3.13 4.00
CA GLY A 173 -33.01 2.67 4.69
C GLY A 173 -33.95 3.83 5.02
N SER A 174 -34.76 3.67 6.06
CA SER A 174 -35.62 4.74 6.58
C SER A 174 -34.79 5.90 7.14
N GLU A 175 -35.41 7.07 7.30
CA GLU A 175 -34.73 8.22 7.91
C GLU A 175 -34.25 7.92 9.34
N GLU A 176 -35.01 7.10 10.08
CA GLU A 176 -34.64 6.64 11.42
C GLU A 176 -33.40 5.73 11.41
N GLU A 177 -33.31 4.80 10.46
CA GLU A 177 -32.15 3.90 10.31
C GLU A 177 -30.89 4.68 9.94
N ILE A 178 -31.01 5.64 9.03
CA ILE A 178 -29.91 6.53 8.63
C ILE A 178 -29.47 7.41 9.81
N ALA A 179 -30.42 7.99 10.55
CA ALA A 179 -30.13 8.80 11.73
C ALA A 179 -29.41 7.98 12.81
N LYS A 180 -29.89 6.75 13.07
CA LYS A 180 -29.26 5.82 14.02
C LYS A 180 -27.84 5.46 13.60
N ALA A 181 -27.60 5.14 12.33
CA ALA A 181 -26.29 4.80 11.82
C ALA A 181 -25.30 5.99 11.89
N ARG A 182 -25.78 7.22 11.63
CA ARG A 182 -24.96 8.45 11.76
C ARG A 182 -24.66 8.83 13.21
N ALA A 183 -25.52 8.44 14.15
CA ALA A 183 -25.31 8.66 15.57
C ALA A 183 -24.30 7.66 16.19
N GLN A 184 -23.99 6.56 15.51
CA GLN A 184 -22.97 5.62 15.98
C GLN A 184 -21.59 6.29 15.97
N LYS A 185 -20.86 6.13 17.07
CA LYS A 185 -19.46 6.55 17.13
C LYS A 185 -18.62 5.69 16.17
N PRO A 186 -17.57 6.26 15.55
CA PRO A 186 -16.64 5.46 14.75
C PRO A 186 -15.95 4.42 15.65
N TYR A 187 -15.52 3.32 15.05
CA TYR A 187 -14.75 2.30 15.76
C TYR A 187 -13.47 2.91 16.31
N THR A 188 -13.20 2.68 17.60
CA THR A 188 -11.89 3.04 18.17
C THR A 188 -10.81 2.13 17.56
N GLN A 189 -9.57 2.61 17.44
CA GLN A 189 -8.48 1.78 16.92
C GLN A 189 -8.28 0.47 17.73
N GLY A 190 -8.56 0.51 19.04
CA GLY A 190 -8.57 -0.70 19.87
C GLY A 190 -9.64 -1.71 19.45
N LYS A 191 -10.86 -1.26 19.15
CA LYS A 191 -11.92 -2.15 18.64
C LYS A 191 -11.61 -2.67 17.23
N ILE A 192 -11.02 -1.82 16.36
CA ILE A 192 -10.52 -2.26 15.04
C ILE A 192 -9.51 -3.39 15.21
N THR A 193 -8.50 -3.21 16.07
CA THR A 193 -7.47 -4.22 16.34
C THR A 193 -8.09 -5.52 16.88
N GLN A 194 -8.99 -5.44 17.87
CA GLN A 194 -9.65 -6.63 18.43
C GLN A 194 -10.44 -7.43 17.38
N LEU A 195 -11.15 -6.74 16.48
CA LEU A 195 -11.90 -7.40 15.40
C LEU A 195 -10.96 -8.09 14.40
N LEU A 196 -9.86 -7.43 14.05
CA LEU A 196 -8.84 -7.99 13.16
C LEU A 196 -8.12 -9.19 13.80
N GLU A 197 -7.75 -9.12 15.08
CA GLU A 197 -7.14 -10.23 15.81
C GLU A 197 -8.06 -11.45 15.85
N LYS A 198 -9.35 -11.26 16.16
CA LYS A 198 -10.35 -12.33 16.09
C LYS A 198 -10.45 -12.96 14.69
N LEU A 199 -10.43 -12.13 13.65
CA LEU A 199 -10.50 -12.60 12.26
C LEU A 199 -9.29 -13.47 11.93
N VAL A 200 -8.07 -12.97 12.12
CA VAL A 200 -6.86 -13.72 11.74
C VAL A 200 -6.67 -14.98 12.60
N LYS A 201 -7.15 -14.97 13.85
CA LYS A 201 -7.21 -16.17 14.69
C LYS A 201 -8.11 -17.27 14.15
N SER A 202 -9.15 -16.94 13.36
CA SER A 202 -9.97 -17.96 12.68
C SER A 202 -9.17 -18.79 11.67
N TYR A 203 -8.00 -18.28 11.26
CA TYR A 203 -7.03 -18.95 10.38
C TYR A 203 -5.74 -19.34 11.12
N ASP A 204 -5.74 -19.39 12.45
CA ASP A 204 -4.56 -19.63 13.29
C ASP A 204 -3.38 -18.71 12.98
N CYS A 205 -3.64 -17.48 12.53
CA CYS A 205 -2.62 -16.47 12.23
C CYS A 205 -2.63 -15.35 13.28
N ASN A 206 -1.64 -14.45 13.20
CA ASN A 206 -1.53 -13.28 14.07
C ASN A 206 -1.28 -12.01 13.25
N LEU A 207 -1.74 -10.86 13.74
CA LEU A 207 -1.38 -9.58 13.13
C LEU A 207 0.10 -9.30 13.36
N VAL A 208 0.78 -8.74 12.37
CA VAL A 208 2.14 -8.20 12.54
C VAL A 208 2.05 -6.93 13.39
N GLU A 209 2.77 -6.91 14.50
CA GLU A 209 2.73 -5.80 15.45
C GLU A 209 3.21 -4.48 14.82
N ASN A 210 2.57 -3.38 15.22
CA ASN A 210 2.83 -2.04 14.73
C ASN A 210 2.62 -1.84 13.21
N THR A 211 1.89 -2.72 12.53
CA THR A 211 1.45 -2.46 11.14
C THR A 211 0.68 -1.13 11.11
N THR A 212 1.13 -0.18 10.29
CA THR A 212 0.65 1.21 10.36
C THR A 212 0.04 1.68 9.03
N CYS A 213 -1.21 2.14 9.09
CA CYS A 213 -1.85 2.86 7.99
C CYS A 213 -1.65 4.37 8.20
N TRP A 214 -1.38 5.10 7.12
CA TRP A 214 -1.08 6.54 7.18
C TRP A 214 -2.00 7.36 6.30
N GLN A 215 -2.37 8.55 6.77
CA GLN A 215 -2.93 9.58 5.93
C GLN A 215 -1.88 10.06 4.92
N PHE A 216 -2.30 10.19 3.66
CA PHE A 216 -1.49 10.76 2.58
C PHE A 216 -1.93 12.20 2.31
N GLU A 217 -0.94 13.07 2.13
CA GLU A 217 -1.11 14.46 1.71
C GLU A 217 -0.16 14.77 0.55
N ARG A 218 -0.21 15.98 0.01
CA ARG A 218 0.70 16.37 -1.07
C ARG A 218 2.15 16.42 -0.55
N ASN A 219 3.02 15.60 -1.13
CA ASN A 219 4.41 15.37 -0.72
C ASN A 219 4.57 14.72 0.66
N GLU A 220 3.56 14.00 1.16
CA GLU A 220 3.64 13.30 2.45
C GLU A 220 2.86 11.98 2.40
N ILE A 221 3.52 10.90 2.81
CA ILE A 221 2.93 9.55 2.90
C ILE A 221 2.81 9.06 4.35
N GLU A 222 3.39 9.79 5.30
CA GLU A 222 3.29 9.55 6.74
C GLU A 222 2.73 10.81 7.40
N GLY A 223 1.48 11.13 7.04
CA GLY A 223 0.77 12.34 7.49
C GLY A 223 0.45 12.35 8.98
N LYS A 224 -0.36 13.31 9.40
CA LYS A 224 -0.65 13.53 10.83
C LYS A 224 -1.44 12.40 11.45
N LYS A 225 -2.43 11.86 10.71
CA LYS A 225 -3.25 10.75 11.17
C LYS A 225 -2.63 9.41 10.78
N LYS A 226 -2.73 8.44 11.69
CA LYS A 226 -2.23 7.07 11.52
C LYS A 226 -3.04 6.08 12.34
N ILE A 227 -3.30 4.91 11.78
CA ILE A 227 -3.87 3.76 12.49
C ILE A 227 -2.74 2.77 12.74
N ILE A 228 -2.55 2.34 13.98
CA ILE A 228 -1.55 1.33 14.32
C ILE A 228 -2.27 0.08 14.80
N LEU A 229 -2.07 -1.02 14.08
CA LEU A 229 -2.62 -2.34 14.38
C LEU A 229 -1.68 -3.09 15.32
N ALA A 230 -2.26 -3.83 16.28
CA ALA A 230 -1.51 -4.57 17.31
C ALA A 230 -0.33 -3.75 17.87
N PRO A 231 -0.60 -2.55 18.43
CA PRO A 231 0.45 -1.65 18.88
C PRO A 231 1.27 -2.26 20.02
N GLY A 232 2.59 -2.07 19.96
CA GLY A 232 3.49 -2.36 21.08
C GLY A 232 3.26 -1.42 22.27
N GLU A 233 3.92 -1.71 23.39
CA GLU A 233 3.82 -0.88 24.58
C GLU A 233 4.27 0.57 24.32
N GLY A 234 3.47 1.54 24.76
CA GLY A 234 3.74 2.98 24.56
C GLY A 234 3.49 3.50 23.14
N VAL A 235 3.08 2.65 22.19
CA VAL A 235 2.76 3.04 20.82
C VAL A 235 1.26 3.24 20.67
N ARG A 236 0.84 4.31 19.99
CA ARG A 236 -0.57 4.56 19.66
C ARG A 236 -0.72 5.24 18.30
N GLY A 237 -1.81 4.95 17.62
CA GLY A 237 -2.24 5.72 16.47
C GLY A 237 -2.87 7.05 16.87
N ASP A 238 -3.21 7.85 15.85
CA ASP A 238 -3.85 9.15 16.01
C ASP A 238 -4.84 9.37 14.85
N GLY A 239 -6.07 9.76 15.18
CA GLY A 239 -7.13 9.99 14.21
C GLY A 239 -7.69 8.75 13.50
N LEU A 240 -8.75 9.00 12.73
CA LEU A 240 -9.42 8.06 11.83
C LEU A 240 -9.68 8.76 10.49
N PRO A 241 -9.95 8.00 9.42
CA PRO A 241 -10.18 8.56 8.10
C PRO A 241 -11.44 9.42 8.05
N GLU A 242 -11.35 10.55 7.35
CA GLU A 242 -12.45 11.47 7.10
C GLU A 242 -12.72 11.62 5.60
N VAL A 243 -13.93 12.04 5.26
CA VAL A 243 -14.29 12.34 3.86
C VAL A 243 -13.40 13.45 3.32
N GLY A 244 -12.76 13.19 2.18
CA GLY A 244 -11.83 14.10 1.53
C GLY A 244 -10.37 13.71 1.71
N GLU A 245 -10.07 12.65 2.46
CA GLU A 245 -8.70 12.21 2.73
C GLU A 245 -8.27 11.02 1.86
N ALA A 246 -6.98 10.97 1.54
CA ALA A 246 -6.31 9.81 0.96
C ALA A 246 -5.53 9.08 2.05
N TRP A 247 -5.45 7.75 1.96
CA TRP A 247 -4.79 6.92 2.95
C TRP A 247 -4.03 5.78 2.29
N GLY A 248 -2.84 5.48 2.82
CA GLY A 248 -2.15 4.23 2.62
C GLY A 248 -2.60 3.22 3.67
N VAL A 249 -3.35 2.19 3.25
CA VAL A 249 -3.89 1.15 4.12
C VAL A 249 -3.01 -0.08 4.02
N GLU A 250 -2.36 -0.44 5.11
CA GLU A 250 -1.47 -1.60 5.21
C GLU A 250 -2.09 -2.67 6.11
N MET A 251 -2.03 -3.92 5.65
CA MET A 251 -2.36 -5.10 6.44
C MET A 251 -1.17 -6.05 6.43
N GLY A 252 -0.82 -6.57 7.60
CA GLY A 252 0.26 -7.54 7.77
C GLY A 252 -0.19 -8.66 8.70
N VAL A 253 -0.05 -9.90 8.23
CA VAL A 253 -0.40 -11.11 8.99
C VAL A 253 0.78 -12.07 8.94
N SER A 254 1.03 -12.75 10.06
CA SER A 254 2.09 -13.74 10.23
C SER A 254 1.52 -15.11 10.60
N LEU A 255 2.19 -16.16 10.13
CA LEU A 255 2.01 -17.52 10.65
C LEU A 255 2.62 -17.71 12.05
N GLY A 256 3.61 -16.90 12.41
CA GLY A 256 4.23 -16.87 13.74
C GLY A 256 3.41 -16.07 14.75
N THR A 257 4.05 -15.61 15.81
CA THR A 257 3.40 -14.84 16.89
C THR A 257 2.98 -13.43 16.49
N GLY A 258 3.41 -12.94 15.33
CA GLY A 258 3.20 -11.56 14.88
C GLY A 258 4.14 -10.53 15.52
N LYS A 259 5.02 -10.98 16.43
CA LYS A 259 6.10 -10.16 16.99
C LYS A 259 7.22 -9.99 15.99
N VAL A 260 7.90 -8.85 16.04
CA VAL A 260 9.00 -8.54 15.11
C VAL A 260 10.35 -8.48 15.83
N LYS A 261 11.42 -8.68 15.06
CA LYS A 261 12.80 -8.51 15.50
C LYS A 261 13.61 -7.80 14.43
N SER A 262 14.69 -7.14 14.83
CA SER A 262 15.70 -6.65 13.89
C SER A 262 16.40 -7.81 13.20
N LEU A 263 16.59 -7.68 11.90
CA LEU A 263 17.43 -8.57 11.10
C LEU A 263 18.82 -7.93 10.94
N GLY A 264 19.85 -8.75 10.70
CA GLY A 264 21.24 -8.28 10.55
C GLY A 264 21.54 -7.58 9.22
N ASN A 265 20.55 -7.52 8.31
CA ASN A 265 20.66 -6.91 6.99
C ASN A 265 20.88 -5.40 7.05
N ARG A 266 21.52 -4.84 6.02
CA ARG A 266 21.68 -3.39 5.90
C ARG A 266 20.34 -2.70 5.68
N ALA A 267 20.05 -1.69 6.49
CA ALA A 267 18.97 -0.75 6.20
C ALA A 267 19.32 0.09 4.96
N THR A 268 18.58 -0.10 3.87
CA THR A 268 18.76 0.64 2.60
C THR A 268 17.59 1.57 2.30
N LEU A 269 16.43 1.34 2.92
CA LEU A 269 15.23 2.16 2.75
C LEU A 269 15.26 3.37 3.69
N HIS A 270 15.12 4.55 3.11
CA HIS A 270 15.16 5.83 3.82
C HIS A 270 14.12 6.79 3.27
N ARG A 271 13.79 7.84 4.04
CA ARG A 271 13.08 9.01 3.49
C ARG A 271 13.59 10.30 4.11
N ARG A 272 13.38 11.43 3.44
CA ARG A 272 13.68 12.75 4.01
C ARG A 272 12.61 13.15 5.02
N THR A 273 13.04 13.73 6.14
CA THR A 273 12.15 14.32 7.14
C THR A 273 11.98 15.82 6.90
N THR A 274 11.24 16.48 7.78
CA THR A 274 11.14 17.95 7.85
C THR A 274 12.19 18.58 8.77
N THR A 275 13.00 17.76 9.46
CA THR A 275 14.06 18.23 10.35
C THR A 275 15.11 19.01 9.57
N THR A 276 15.55 20.14 10.13
CA THR A 276 16.67 20.93 9.59
C THR A 276 17.91 20.70 10.45
N TYR A 277 19.01 20.30 9.81
CA TYR A 277 20.29 20.08 10.49
C TYR A 277 21.46 20.47 9.58
N GLY A 278 22.46 21.14 10.14
CA GLY A 278 23.67 21.55 9.43
C GLY A 278 24.65 20.39 9.25
N LEU A 279 24.52 19.63 8.14
CA LEU A 279 25.42 18.53 7.81
C LEU A 279 26.87 19.03 7.59
N LYS A 280 27.82 18.41 8.30
CA LYS A 280 29.22 18.82 8.31
C LYS A 280 30.05 18.17 7.20
N ARG A 281 29.77 16.92 6.83
CA ARG A 281 30.56 16.23 5.80
C ARG A 281 30.11 16.62 4.39
N PRO A 282 31.04 16.87 3.45
CA PRO A 282 30.71 17.12 2.05
C PRO A 282 29.89 15.99 1.41
N SER A 283 30.22 14.73 1.71
CA SER A 283 29.49 13.56 1.21
C SER A 283 28.03 13.55 1.66
N SER A 284 27.75 13.84 2.93
CA SER A 284 26.38 13.88 3.46
C SER A 284 25.56 15.00 2.80
N ARG A 285 26.16 16.18 2.60
CA ARG A 285 25.51 17.29 1.89
C ARG A 285 25.17 16.90 0.45
N ALA A 286 26.13 16.30 -0.27
CA ALA A 286 25.91 15.84 -1.64
C ALA A 286 24.80 14.79 -1.73
N THR A 287 24.83 13.76 -0.87
CA THR A 287 23.77 12.74 -0.79
C THR A 287 22.41 13.36 -0.47
N LEU A 288 22.31 14.27 0.50
CA LEU A 288 21.04 14.93 0.80
C LEU A 288 20.54 15.78 -0.37
N SER A 289 21.43 16.51 -1.07
CA SER A 289 21.06 17.30 -2.25
C SER A 289 20.53 16.42 -3.39
N GLU A 290 21.15 15.28 -3.63
CA GLU A 290 20.66 14.28 -4.59
C GLU A 290 19.27 13.77 -4.20
N VAL A 291 19.11 13.35 -2.93
CA VAL A 291 17.81 12.85 -2.41
C VAL A 291 16.70 13.89 -2.54
N VAL A 292 16.98 15.15 -2.15
CA VAL A 292 16.04 16.26 -2.27
C VAL A 292 15.61 16.47 -3.72
N LYS A 293 16.55 16.39 -4.66
CA LYS A 293 16.31 16.62 -6.08
C LYS A 293 15.52 15.46 -6.72
N LYS A 294 15.87 14.21 -6.38
CA LYS A 294 15.33 13.00 -7.04
C LYS A 294 14.04 12.49 -6.40
N PHE A 295 13.96 12.51 -5.08
CA PHE A 295 12.86 11.88 -4.32
C PHE A 295 12.05 12.87 -3.48
N GLY A 296 12.59 14.06 -3.20
CA GLY A 296 11.93 15.03 -2.33
C GLY A 296 11.82 14.51 -0.90
N THR A 297 10.61 14.16 -0.48
CA THR A 297 10.26 13.59 0.84
C THR A 297 9.86 12.12 0.79
N PHE A 298 9.73 11.56 -0.41
CA PHE A 298 9.29 10.18 -0.58
C PHE A 298 10.41 9.18 -0.23
N PRO A 299 10.04 7.97 0.20
CA PRO A 299 10.97 6.87 0.38
C PRO A 299 11.84 6.59 -0.85
N PHE A 300 13.09 6.22 -0.60
CA PHE A 300 14.06 5.82 -1.60
C PHE A 300 14.98 4.72 -1.03
N SER A 301 15.60 3.96 -1.93
CA SER A 301 16.68 3.04 -1.59
C SER A 301 18.04 3.69 -1.85
N ILE A 302 19.03 3.42 -1.01
CA ILE A 302 20.44 3.78 -1.30
C ILE A 302 20.89 3.24 -2.67
N ARG A 303 20.36 2.09 -3.13
CA ARG A 303 20.67 1.52 -4.46
C ARG A 303 20.27 2.47 -5.60
N GLN A 304 19.26 3.32 -5.39
CA GLN A 304 18.79 4.26 -6.42
C GLN A 304 19.63 5.55 -6.50
N LEU A 305 20.64 5.70 -5.65
CA LEU A 305 21.59 6.80 -5.71
C LEU A 305 22.63 6.55 -6.80
N GLU A 306 23.24 7.62 -7.30
CA GLU A 306 24.23 7.57 -8.39
C GLU A 306 25.46 6.73 -8.02
N ASP A 307 25.89 6.75 -6.75
CA ASP A 307 27.03 5.99 -6.25
C ASP A 307 26.72 5.36 -4.88
N GLU A 308 26.66 4.02 -4.81
CA GLU A 308 26.33 3.30 -3.57
C GLU A 308 27.36 3.52 -2.47
N ARG A 309 28.65 3.72 -2.80
CA ARG A 309 29.71 3.93 -1.81
C ARG A 309 29.56 5.30 -1.15
N ALA A 310 29.33 6.34 -1.94
CA ALA A 310 29.03 7.68 -1.47
C ALA A 310 27.72 7.70 -0.68
N GLY A 311 26.69 7.02 -1.19
CA GLY A 311 25.41 6.84 -0.51
C GLY A 311 25.55 6.22 0.88
N LYS A 312 26.24 5.07 0.98
CA LYS A 312 26.52 4.38 2.25
C LYS A 312 27.19 5.29 3.29
N VAL A 313 28.12 6.14 2.87
CA VAL A 313 28.82 7.07 3.77
C VAL A 313 27.96 8.29 4.11
N GLY A 314 27.26 8.85 3.12
CA GLY A 314 26.47 10.07 3.26
C GLY A 314 25.25 9.91 4.16
N VAL A 315 24.56 8.76 4.11
CA VAL A 315 23.36 8.53 4.91
C VAL A 315 23.64 8.50 6.42
N VAL A 316 24.84 8.10 6.85
CA VAL A 316 25.17 7.92 8.28
C VAL A 316 24.99 9.22 9.08
N GLU A 317 25.54 10.33 8.58
CA GLU A 317 25.35 11.62 9.25
C GLU A 317 23.93 12.14 9.09
N CYS A 318 23.30 11.89 7.94
CA CYS A 318 21.94 12.32 7.66
C CYS A 318 20.91 11.66 8.60
N VAL A 319 21.06 10.36 8.88
CA VAL A 319 20.22 9.63 9.82
C VAL A 319 20.49 10.12 11.25
N ARG A 320 21.76 10.25 11.64
CA ARG A 320 22.13 10.77 12.98
C ARG A 320 21.64 12.19 13.22
N GLY A 321 21.65 13.03 12.20
CA GLY A 321 21.12 14.41 12.24
C GLY A 321 19.60 14.49 12.11
N GLY A 322 18.92 13.35 11.92
CA GLY A 322 17.47 13.26 11.81
C GLY A 322 16.88 13.84 10.53
N VAL A 323 17.70 14.22 9.54
CA VAL A 323 17.24 14.75 8.24
C VAL A 323 16.80 13.65 7.28
N LEU A 324 17.30 12.42 7.50
CA LEU A 324 16.77 11.20 6.91
C LEU A 324 16.23 10.30 8.02
N ARG A 325 15.05 9.72 7.79
CA ARG A 325 14.55 8.58 8.55
C ARG A 325 15.09 7.31 7.92
N GLN A 326 15.65 6.42 8.73
CA GLN A 326 16.03 5.06 8.35
C GLN A 326 14.89 4.11 8.71
N TYR A 327 14.56 3.20 7.79
CA TYR A 327 13.67 2.08 8.06
C TYR A 327 14.53 0.86 8.38
N GLU A 328 14.63 0.52 9.66
CA GLU A 328 15.36 -0.67 10.10
C GLU A 328 14.81 -1.93 9.44
N VAL A 329 15.70 -2.87 9.12
CA VAL A 329 15.26 -4.16 8.57
C VAL A 329 14.73 -5.01 9.72
N ILE A 330 13.42 -5.25 9.72
CA ILE A 330 12.74 -6.11 10.68
C ILE A 330 12.06 -7.27 9.97
N GLY A 331 11.92 -8.38 10.69
CA GLY A 331 11.20 -9.56 10.26
C GLY A 331 10.43 -10.20 11.39
N ASP A 332 9.65 -11.23 11.06
CA ASP A 332 8.94 -12.04 12.03
C ASP A 332 9.93 -12.66 13.04
N LYS A 333 9.58 -12.57 14.33
CA LYS A 333 10.42 -13.01 15.44
C LYS A 333 10.72 -14.51 15.35
N ASP A 334 9.74 -15.29 14.91
CA ASP A 334 9.80 -16.74 14.83
C ASP A 334 10.39 -17.21 13.49
N ASN A 335 10.73 -16.27 12.59
CA ASN A 335 11.13 -16.50 11.21
C ASN A 335 10.04 -17.19 10.37
N GLU A 336 8.78 -17.01 10.75
CA GLU A 336 7.64 -17.56 10.02
C GLU A 336 7.24 -16.67 8.84
N ALA A 337 6.45 -17.24 7.92
CA ALA A 337 5.99 -16.51 6.74
C ALA A 337 5.05 -15.35 7.12
N VAL A 338 5.30 -14.19 6.51
CA VAL A 338 4.47 -12.99 6.63
C VAL A 338 3.88 -12.66 5.27
N CYS A 339 2.59 -12.33 5.26
CA CYS A 339 1.86 -11.81 4.11
C CYS A 339 1.43 -10.36 4.41
N ARG A 340 1.65 -9.46 3.45
CA ARG A 340 1.24 -8.05 3.53
C ARG A 340 0.48 -7.60 2.30
N LEU A 341 -0.47 -6.70 2.50
CA LEU A 341 -1.14 -5.95 1.45
C LEU A 341 -1.03 -4.46 1.75
N PHE A 342 -0.88 -3.64 0.71
CA PHE A 342 -0.92 -2.18 0.83
C PHE A 342 -1.81 -1.62 -0.28
N THR A 343 -2.84 -0.90 0.12
CA THR A 343 -3.83 -0.29 -0.78
C THR A 343 -3.83 1.21 -0.57
N THR A 344 -3.65 2.00 -1.63
CA THR A 344 -3.89 3.44 -1.55
C THR A 344 -5.37 3.72 -1.82
N VAL A 345 -6.06 4.39 -0.90
CA VAL A 345 -7.50 4.65 -0.98
C VAL A 345 -7.83 6.14 -0.90
N ALA A 346 -8.98 6.52 -1.43
CA ALA A 346 -9.65 7.78 -1.20
C ALA A 346 -10.94 7.55 -0.41
N VAL A 347 -11.14 8.33 0.65
CA VAL A 347 -12.41 8.41 1.37
C VAL A 347 -13.22 9.56 0.79
N THR A 348 -14.36 9.26 0.19
CA THR A 348 -15.24 10.25 -0.46
C THR A 348 -16.63 10.22 0.17
N LYS A 349 -17.52 11.15 -0.24
CA LYS A 349 -18.94 11.13 0.15
C LYS A 349 -19.68 9.85 -0.31
N ASN A 350 -19.07 9.09 -1.21
CA ASN A 350 -19.57 7.83 -1.73
C ASN A 350 -18.94 6.61 -1.06
N GLY A 351 -18.11 6.78 -0.02
CA GLY A 351 -17.37 5.70 0.63
C GLY A 351 -15.90 5.66 0.21
N ILE A 352 -15.28 4.50 0.40
CA ILE A 352 -13.88 4.23 0.10
C ILE A 352 -13.72 3.75 -1.34
N THR A 353 -12.89 4.45 -2.09
CA THR A 353 -12.46 4.06 -3.44
C THR A 353 -11.00 3.66 -3.40
N ARG A 354 -10.66 2.48 -3.92
CA ARG A 354 -9.27 2.06 -4.08
C ARG A 354 -8.67 2.79 -5.28
N PHE A 355 -7.64 3.60 -5.06
CA PHE A 355 -6.85 4.15 -6.17
C PHE A 355 -5.97 3.06 -6.75
N SER A 356 -5.16 2.43 -5.90
CA SER A 356 -4.36 1.25 -6.21
C SER A 356 -4.66 0.16 -5.18
N ALA A 357 -4.76 -1.07 -5.65
CA ALA A 357 -4.87 -2.25 -4.82
C ALA A 357 -4.08 -3.40 -5.47
N PRO A 358 -3.63 -4.39 -4.69
CA PRO A 358 -3.21 -5.65 -5.26
C PRO A 358 -4.37 -6.32 -6.02
N PRO A 359 -4.08 -7.22 -6.99
CA PRO A 359 -5.10 -8.02 -7.66
C PRO A 359 -6.01 -8.72 -6.64
N THR A 360 -7.30 -8.83 -6.96
CA THR A 360 -8.21 -9.61 -6.11
C THR A 360 -7.88 -11.10 -6.26
N PRO A 361 -7.58 -11.81 -5.17
CA PRO A 361 -7.28 -13.23 -5.25
C PRO A 361 -8.50 -14.02 -5.72
N ASP A 362 -8.27 -15.03 -6.55
CA ASP A 362 -9.30 -16.02 -6.90
C ASP A 362 -9.50 -16.96 -5.72
N LEU A 363 -10.52 -16.67 -4.91
CA LEU A 363 -10.80 -17.40 -3.67
C LEU A 363 -11.04 -18.90 -3.88
N SER A 364 -11.42 -19.33 -5.09
CA SER A 364 -11.61 -20.75 -5.41
C SER A 364 -10.31 -21.56 -5.41
N LYS A 365 -9.15 -20.89 -5.51
CA LYS A 365 -7.83 -21.52 -5.52
C LYS A 365 -7.26 -21.81 -4.14
N PHE A 366 -7.92 -21.39 -3.06
CA PHE A 366 -7.43 -21.54 -1.70
C PHE A 366 -8.21 -22.64 -0.97
N LYS A 367 -7.53 -23.73 -0.62
CA LYS A 367 -8.16 -24.88 0.06
C LYS A 367 -7.76 -24.92 1.53
N THR A 368 -8.75 -24.67 2.39
CA THR A 368 -8.63 -24.76 3.84
C THR A 368 -9.97 -25.15 4.45
N ASP A 369 -9.93 -25.86 5.58
CA ASP A 369 -11.10 -26.16 6.42
C ASP A 369 -11.47 -25.00 7.36
N LYS A 370 -10.57 -24.02 7.51
CA LYS A 370 -10.77 -22.84 8.34
C LYS A 370 -11.67 -21.81 7.67
N LYS A 371 -12.47 -21.13 8.49
CA LYS A 371 -13.37 -20.08 8.04
C LYS A 371 -13.68 -19.10 9.17
N ILE A 372 -14.07 -17.89 8.79
CA ILE A 372 -14.54 -16.89 9.74
C ILE A 372 -15.93 -17.30 10.23
N THR A 373 -16.11 -17.41 11.55
CA THR A 373 -17.39 -17.80 12.16
C THR A 373 -17.99 -16.74 13.09
N ASP A 374 -17.24 -15.69 13.43
CA ASP A 374 -17.73 -14.60 14.29
C ASP A 374 -18.79 -13.77 13.54
N GLU A 375 -20.02 -13.75 14.08
CA GLU A 375 -21.16 -13.10 13.44
C GLU A 375 -21.00 -11.58 13.29
N GLU A 376 -20.30 -10.91 14.22
CA GLU A 376 -20.06 -9.47 14.14
C GLU A 376 -19.16 -9.18 12.93
N ILE A 377 -18.10 -9.97 12.77
CA ILE A 377 -17.16 -9.83 11.66
C ILE A 377 -17.85 -10.12 10.31
N LEU A 378 -18.62 -11.21 10.22
CA LEU A 378 -19.35 -11.56 9.01
C LEU A 378 -20.32 -10.45 8.58
N LYS A 379 -21.09 -9.89 9.53
CA LYS A 379 -21.98 -8.75 9.27
C LYS A 379 -21.23 -7.50 8.81
N ILE A 380 -20.03 -7.24 9.33
CA ILE A 380 -19.21 -6.12 8.83
C ILE A 380 -18.77 -6.42 7.40
N LEU A 381 -18.24 -7.61 7.10
CA LEU A 381 -17.76 -7.98 5.77
C LEU A 381 -18.82 -7.88 4.66
N GLU A 382 -20.10 -8.07 5.00
CA GLU A 382 -21.24 -7.85 4.09
C GLU A 382 -21.48 -6.37 3.73
N GLN A 383 -20.97 -5.43 4.54
CA GLN A 383 -21.16 -4.00 4.27
C GLN A 383 -20.42 -3.58 3.00
N PRO A 384 -21.00 -2.65 2.20
CA PRO A 384 -20.34 -2.13 1.03
C PRO A 384 -19.16 -1.22 1.41
N LEU A 385 -18.15 -1.14 0.55
CA LEU A 385 -17.08 -0.14 0.68
C LEU A 385 -17.44 1.21 0.09
N ALA A 386 -18.33 1.23 -0.88
CA ALA A 386 -18.81 2.44 -1.55
C ALA A 386 -20.27 2.28 -2.00
N LYS A 387 -20.95 3.40 -2.20
CA LYS A 387 -22.30 3.41 -2.80
C LYS A 387 -22.24 2.80 -4.19
N GLU A 388 -23.17 1.89 -4.49
CA GLU A 388 -23.33 1.36 -5.83
C GLU A 388 -23.58 2.51 -6.81
N SER A 389 -22.79 2.56 -7.89
CA SER A 389 -23.08 3.48 -8.97
C SER A 389 -24.40 3.05 -9.62
N LYS A 390 -25.47 3.84 -9.46
CA LYS A 390 -26.68 3.69 -10.27
C LYS A 390 -26.27 3.90 -11.73
N ASN A 391 -25.98 2.82 -12.45
CA ASN A 391 -25.81 2.86 -13.90
C ASN A 391 -27.14 3.34 -14.50
N LYS A 392 -27.23 4.63 -14.79
CA LYS A 392 -28.21 5.19 -15.73
C LYS A 392 -27.85 4.72 -17.13
N ASN A 393 -28.05 3.43 -17.43
CA ASN A 393 -28.22 2.92 -18.79
C ASN A 393 -28.64 1.44 -18.78
N LYS A 394 -29.94 1.21 -18.55
CA LYS A 394 -30.68 0.07 -19.12
C LYS A 394 -32.18 0.37 -19.09
N LYS A 395 -32.61 1.28 -19.97
CA LYS A 395 -34.00 1.34 -20.46
C LYS A 395 -34.05 2.09 -21.80
N LYS A 396 -33.54 1.45 -22.85
CA LYS A 396 -34.19 1.52 -24.16
C LYS A 396 -34.78 0.14 -24.40
N LYS A 397 -36.05 -0.04 -24.00
CA LYS A 397 -36.87 -1.12 -24.52
C LYS A 397 -36.97 -0.88 -26.02
N SER A 398 -36.53 -1.87 -26.80
CA SER A 398 -36.86 -2.00 -28.21
C SER A 398 -38.38 -2.09 -28.34
N ALA A 399 -39.00 -1.02 -28.83
CA ALA A 399 -40.31 -1.12 -29.44
C ALA A 399 -40.09 -1.68 -30.85
N THR A 400 -40.11 -3.01 -30.96
CA THR A 400 -40.18 -3.67 -32.26
C THR A 400 -41.56 -3.37 -32.84
N LYS A 401 -41.60 -2.52 -33.87
CA LYS A 401 -42.77 -2.38 -34.73
C LYS A 401 -43.02 -3.71 -35.41
N GLN A 402 -44.21 -4.26 -35.19
CA GLN A 402 -44.81 -5.22 -36.12
C GLN A 402 -44.88 -4.55 -37.49
N ALA A 403 -44.27 -5.18 -38.48
CA ALA A 403 -44.56 -4.95 -39.89
C ALA A 403 -45.23 -6.22 -40.40
N GLU A 404 -46.51 -6.08 -40.74
CA GLU A 404 -47.28 -7.01 -41.53
C GLU A 404 -46.53 -7.34 -42.83
N THR A 405 -46.44 -8.63 -43.14
CA THR A 405 -46.18 -9.10 -44.51
C THR A 405 -47.39 -9.94 -44.89
N THR A 406 -48.31 -9.31 -45.61
CA THR A 406 -49.30 -9.97 -46.44
C THR A 406 -48.68 -10.19 -47.82
N GLU A 407 -49.01 -11.34 -48.39
CA GLU A 407 -48.49 -11.97 -49.60
C GLU A 407 -48.54 -11.10 -50.87
N ALA A 408 -47.53 -11.29 -51.74
CA ALA A 408 -47.66 -11.58 -53.17
C ALA A 408 -46.34 -12.12 -53.72
#